data_AF-A0AA40MK48-F1
#
_entry.id   AF-A0AA40MK48-F1
#
_cell.length_a   1.000
_cell.length_b   1.000
_cell.length_c   1.000
_cell.angle_alpha   90.00
_cell.angle_beta   90.00
_cell.angle_gamma   90.00
#
_symmetry.space_group_name_H-M   'P 1'
#
loop_
_entity.id
_entity.type
_entity.pdbx_description
1 polymer ?
#
loop_
_entity_poly.entity_id
_entity_poly.type
_entity_poly.pdbx_seq_one_letter_code
_entity_poly.pdbx_strand_id
1 'polypeptide(L)' 'MIRFDVNGSDHANPPNNERIPTPHIHIYTEEYNNGGIAIPLKDIEDLELTDEIIESLDFFMKYTNIKHDNVIIESRLL' A
#
# COMPACT_ATOMS: atom_id res chain seq x y z
N MET A 1 -7.95 5.93 6.98
CA MET A 1 -6.51 5.63 7.16
C MET A 1 -6.17 4.47 6.24
N ILE A 2 -4.98 4.49 5.66
CA ILE A 2 -4.47 3.41 4.80
C ILE A 2 -3.12 2.98 5.35
N ARG A 3 -2.87 1.67 5.38
CA ARG A 3 -1.56 1.10 5.70
C ARG A 3 -1.06 0.38 4.45
N PHE A 4 0.17 0.68 4.06
CA PHE A 4 0.83 0.06 2.92
C PHE A 4 2.01 -0.81 3.40
N ASP A 5 1.94 -2.10 3.12
CA ASP A 5 2.96 -3.08 3.52
C ASP A 5 3.77 -3.51 2.29
N VAL A 6 5.07 -3.23 2.31
CA VAL A 6 5.97 -3.48 1.15
C VAL A 6 6.78 -4.77 1.30
N ASN A 7 7.43 -4.96 2.46
CA ASN A 7 8.33 -6.08 2.75
C ASN A 7 8.01 -6.74 4.10
N GLY A 8 6.73 -6.78 4.46
CA GLY A 8 6.21 -7.38 5.69
C GLY A 8 5.90 -8.88 5.54
N SER A 9 5.16 -9.41 6.51
CA SER A 9 4.60 -10.77 6.42
C SER A 9 3.33 -10.78 5.56
N ASP A 10 3.08 -11.89 4.87
CA ASP A 10 1.81 -12.12 4.17
C ASP A 10 0.60 -12.04 5.14
N HIS A 11 -0.48 -11.46 4.67
CA HIS A 11 -1.70 -11.32 5.44
C HIS A 11 -2.66 -12.49 5.18
N ALA A 12 -3.31 -13.04 6.21
CA ALA A 12 -4.39 -14.01 6.02
C ALA A 12 -5.73 -13.28 6.07
N ASN A 13 -6.44 -13.23 4.95
CA ASN A 13 -7.76 -12.61 4.89
C ASN A 13 -8.83 -13.53 5.49
N PRO A 14 -9.77 -12.99 6.28
CA PRO A 14 -10.96 -13.72 6.68
C PRO A 14 -11.91 -13.94 5.47
N PRO A 15 -12.83 -14.90 5.54
CA PRO A 15 -12.99 -15.90 6.61
C PRO A 15 -12.16 -17.18 6.39
N ASN A 16 -11.54 -17.35 5.23
CA ASN A 16 -10.90 -18.60 4.78
C ASN A 16 -9.38 -18.64 5.04
N ASN A 17 -8.79 -17.58 5.61
CA ASN A 17 -7.35 -17.41 5.80
C ASN A 17 -6.55 -17.49 4.49
N GLU A 18 -7.12 -17.03 3.37
CA GLU A 18 -6.37 -16.87 2.12
C GLU A 18 -5.19 -15.90 2.32
N ARG A 19 -4.00 -16.32 1.87
CA ARG A 19 -2.77 -15.55 2.06
C ARG A 19 -2.58 -14.55 0.93
N ILE A 20 -2.51 -13.28 1.32
CA ILE A 20 -2.19 -12.16 0.44
C ILE A 20 -0.73 -11.79 0.64
N PRO A 21 0.14 -12.00 -0.38
CA PRO A 21 1.54 -11.66 -0.27
C PRO A 21 1.74 -10.14 -0.25
N THR A 22 2.84 -9.67 0.33
CA THR A 22 3.29 -8.29 0.11
C THR A 22 3.84 -8.12 -1.32
N PRO A 23 3.68 -6.94 -1.95
CA PRO A 23 3.07 -5.74 -1.40
C PRO A 23 1.53 -5.76 -1.40
N HIS A 24 0.92 -5.26 -0.32
CA HIS A 24 -0.53 -5.11 -0.20
C HIS A 24 -0.92 -3.90 0.67
N ILE A 25 -2.17 -3.49 0.60
CA ILE A 25 -2.72 -2.39 1.39
C ILE A 25 -3.83 -2.85 2.34
N HIS A 26 -4.02 -2.08 3.40
CA HIS A 26 -5.16 -2.16 4.30
C HIS A 26 -5.89 -0.82 4.33
N ILE A 27 -7.20 -0.84 4.13
CA ILE A 27 -8.06 0.33 4.21
C ILE A 27 -8.87 0.26 5.51
N TYR A 28 -8.77 1.29 6.34
CA TYR A 28 -9.45 1.33 7.64
C TYR A 28 -10.83 1.99 7.49
N THR A 29 -11.76 1.24 6.91
CA THR A 29 -13.20 1.55 6.86
C THR A 29 -13.99 0.30 7.23
N GLU A 30 -15.29 0.45 7.52
CA GLU A 30 -16.17 -0.68 7.83
C GLU A 30 -16.22 -1.72 6.70
N GLU A 31 -16.25 -1.26 5.45
CA GLU A 31 -16.24 -2.09 4.23
C GLU A 31 -15.04 -3.05 4.18
N TYR A 32 -13.87 -2.60 4.58
CA TYR A 32 -12.62 -3.39 4.58
C TYR A 32 -12.31 -4.00 5.95
N ASN A 33 -13.34 -4.23 6.77
CA ASN A 33 -13.23 -4.80 8.11
C ASN A 33 -12.25 -4.03 9.00
N ASN A 34 -12.29 -2.69 8.94
CA ASN A 34 -11.40 -1.78 9.64
C ASN A 34 -9.91 -2.17 9.52
N GLY A 35 -9.47 -2.49 8.29
CA GLY A 35 -8.11 -2.92 7.98
C GLY A 35 -7.85 -4.42 8.18
N GLY A 36 -8.87 -5.21 8.50
CA GLY A 36 -8.77 -6.67 8.62
C GLY A 36 -8.71 -7.41 7.28
N ILE A 37 -8.82 -6.70 6.16
CA ILE A 37 -8.68 -7.24 4.80
C ILE A 37 -7.45 -6.59 4.15
N ALA A 38 -6.57 -7.43 3.61
CA ALA A 38 -5.46 -7.00 2.77
C ALA A 38 -5.84 -7.10 1.29
N ILE A 39 -5.49 -6.09 0.51
CA ILE A 39 -5.72 -6.04 -0.93
C ILE A 39 -4.35 -6.06 -1.62
N PRO A 40 -4.06 -7.04 -2.50
CA PRO A 40 -2.81 -7.05 -3.26
C PRO A 40 -2.63 -5.73 -4.00
N LEU A 41 -1.42 -5.15 -3.96
CA LEU A 41 -1.18 -3.86 -4.60
C LEU A 41 -1.50 -3.90 -6.11
N LYS A 42 -1.23 -5.05 -6.75
CA LYS A 42 -1.52 -5.29 -8.17
C LYS A 42 -3.00 -5.25 -8.56
N ASP A 43 -3.89 -5.39 -7.58
CA ASP A 43 -5.34 -5.42 -7.79
C ASP A 43 -5.96 -4.03 -7.49
N ILE A 44 -5.15 -3.02 -7.18
CA ILE A 44 -5.61 -1.63 -7.03
C ILE A 44 -5.70 -0.99 -8.40
N GLU A 45 -6.93 -0.82 -8.89
CA GLU A 45 -7.23 -0.12 -10.15
C GLU A 45 -7.60 1.37 -9.93
N ASP A 46 -7.78 1.78 -8.67
CA ASP A 46 -8.12 3.15 -8.32
C ASP A 46 -6.90 4.06 -8.48
N LEU A 47 -6.94 4.88 -9.54
CA LEU A 47 -5.88 5.82 -9.89
C LEU A 47 -5.73 6.93 -8.84
N GLU A 48 -6.84 7.41 -8.24
CA GLU A 48 -6.80 8.46 -7.22
C GLU A 48 -6.11 7.95 -5.95
N LEU A 49 -6.48 6.74 -5.51
CA LEU A 49 -5.81 6.09 -4.38
C LEU A 49 -4.31 5.86 -4.63
N THR A 50 -3.95 5.45 -5.85
CA THR A 50 -2.55 5.22 -6.22
C THR A 50 -1.75 6.52 -6.14
N ASP A 51 -2.30 7.62 -6.69
CA ASP A 51 -1.69 8.93 -6.64
C ASP A 51 -1.55 9.43 -5.18
N GLU A 52 -2.58 9.28 -4.35
CA GLU A 52 -2.53 9.66 -2.93
C GLU A 52 -1.44 8.91 -2.14
N ILE A 53 -1.22 7.62 -2.42
CA ILE A 53 -0.15 6.83 -1.79
C ILE A 53 1.22 7.35 -2.21
N ILE A 54 1.41 7.65 -3.50
CA ILE A 54 2.67 8.19 -4.03
C ILE A 54 2.96 9.58 -3.43
N GLU A 55 1.97 10.47 -3.42
CA GLU A 55 2.08 11.82 -2.83
C GLU A 55 2.39 11.75 -1.33
N SER A 56 1.76 10.82 -0.61
CA SER A 56 2.02 10.60 0.82
C SER A 56 3.47 10.16 1.08
N LEU A 57 4.04 9.30 0.22
CA LEU A 57 5.44 8.89 0.30
C LEU A 57 6.38 10.06 -0.01
N ASP A 58 6.11 10.84 -1.05
CA ASP A 58 6.88 12.03 -1.40
C ASP A 58 6.89 13.05 -0.25
N PHE A 59 5.72 13.33 0.32
CA PHE A 59 5.59 14.18 1.50
C PHE A 59 6.41 13.66 2.69
N PHE A 60 6.33 12.35 2.99
CA PHE A 60 7.09 11.73 4.07
C PHE A 60 8.61 11.85 3.86
N MET A 61 9.10 11.60 2.65
CA MET A 61 10.52 11.73 2.32
C MET A 61 11.01 13.17 2.46
N LYS A 62 10.23 14.14 1.97
CA LYS A 62 10.50 15.58 2.14
C LYS A 62 10.55 15.96 3.63
N TYR A 63 9.58 15.52 4.41
CA TYR A 63 9.49 15.81 5.84
C TYR A 63 10.69 15.23 6.62
N THR A 64 11.13 14.03 6.26
CA THR A 64 12.26 13.34 6.91
C THR A 64 13.63 13.67 6.32
N ASN A 65 13.69 14.56 5.31
CA ASN A 65 14.89 14.92 4.57
C ASN A 65 15.61 13.69 3.96
N ILE A 66 14.85 12.66 3.59
CA ILE A 66 15.35 11.52 2.81
C ILE A 66 15.51 12.00 1.37
N LYS A 67 16.75 12.03 0.89
CA LYS A 67 17.06 12.37 -0.50
C LYS A 67 16.85 11.16 -1.38
N HIS A 68 16.16 11.36 -2.50
CA HIS A 68 15.91 10.32 -3.50
C HIS A 68 16.46 10.69 -4.88
N ASP A 69 17.43 11.62 -4.95
CA ASP A 69 18.04 12.13 -6.18
C ASP A 69 18.69 11.02 -7.04
N ASN A 70 19.01 9.87 -6.45
CA ASN A 70 19.59 8.69 -7.11
C ASN A 70 18.63 7.48 -7.13
N VAL A 71 17.33 7.71 -6.93
CA VAL A 71 16.30 6.66 -7.00
C VAL A 71 15.65 6.72 -8.38
N ILE A 72 15.63 5.59 -9.08
CA ILE A 72 14.84 5.43 -10.30
C ILE A 72 13.43 5.05 -9.89
N ILE A 73 12.47 5.94 -10.11
CA ILE A 73 11.04 5.66 -9.92
C ILE A 73 10.53 5.06 -11.24
N GLU A 74 10.40 3.74 -11.29
CA GLU A 74 9.72 3.06 -12.38
C GLU A 74 8.21 3.24 -12.21
N SER A 75 7.51 3.67 -13.26
CA SER A 75 6.08 3.97 -13.23
C SER A 75 5.18 2.73 -13.15
N ARG A 76 5.74 1.54 -12.91
CA ARG A 76 4.99 0.30 -12.80
C ARG A 76 5.06 -0.22 -11.37
N LEU A 77 4.01 0.10 -10.62
CA LEU A 77 3.62 -0.65 -9.42
C LEU A 77 2.95 -2.00 -9.80
N LEU A 78 2.80 -2.29 -11.10
CA LEU A 78 2.07 -3.42 -11.70
C LEU A 78 2.99 -4.35 -12.51
#